data_AF-A0A1V5PBQ2-F1
#
_entry.id   AF-A0A1V5PBQ2-F1
#
_cell.length_a   1.000
_cell.length_b   1.000
_cell.length_c   1.000
_cell.angle_alpha   90.00
_cell.angle_beta   90.00
_cell.angle_gamma   90.00
#
_symmetry.space_group_name_H-M   'P 1'
#
loop_
_entity.id
_entity.type
_entity.pdbx_description
1 polymer ?
#
loop_
_entity_poly.entity_id
_entity_poly.type
_entity_poly.pdbx_seq_one_letter_code
_entity_poly.pdbx_strand_id
1 'polypeptide(L)'
;MLKVKSLKQGMMLVSILLLTFLLVMLTVSIVLISSQSLNVTGRADKSAKALEAAYAGIEYAYYHLSKDSNWTSAGNITEDLGNEEQFTIIFDPAERYHSCNNLTNAHPVGKTPRFAAEIICKGTFKKSGAEKYNNYVRAVFLREDKFQYPLATEGLLNIGGWTWSGYENTTTIKGKKTDDRGRVHSNGNVNIENFYTGEYNFDTEKECFVSSATTIDIFNVGGKIQKKENVPPVKIPEIDVNDIINKNKASCLEVPTDRFYLVGCFEHNSSSVPPYCIPHESYVEESVWDPKVYEHPYKLGIASLQEDSFSEFMNNYMDFYGKDYWFWFGEPPTDRNFYEHYPGLTFWEYSSTNRDFDELNITVEEDDDPGGFKVVTLTLNSDLYVPGVLGLWETQIPCQWSEEIEEPHKMDAIYNPYYMWDAKVQLNMNNHIIYGEKVYIGIPTIGKGAIITNQTVDFTISYDTDLTVLSGESVRMAYQTREYNPNPYINLNGIIYAKDDIAIQAMDIWGWWGDYPSLNINGSMVCSDANTANFQPSPMCWPMQIYYSPPYNENNFFAVADFYVSELNITHTDDGLDTLASIRGSGFKIRRGFCEIIK
;
A
#
# COMPACT_ATOMS: atom_id res chain seq x y z
N MET A 1 -73.89 -19.63 80.14
CA MET A 1 -73.39 -20.27 78.89
C MET A 1 -73.62 -19.46 77.60
N LEU A 2 -73.92 -18.14 77.68
CA LEU A 2 -74.29 -17.30 76.50
C LEU A 2 -73.16 -16.37 75.96
N LYS A 3 -72.00 -16.28 76.63
CA LYS A 3 -70.90 -15.36 76.24
C LYS A 3 -69.91 -15.90 75.19
N VAL A 4 -69.95 -17.18 74.84
CA VAL A 4 -68.97 -17.80 73.91
C VAL A 4 -69.40 -17.70 72.44
N LYS A 5 -70.70 -17.54 72.15
CA LYS A 5 -71.23 -17.42 70.77
C LYS A 5 -70.91 -16.08 70.11
N SER A 6 -70.96 -14.97 70.86
CA SER A 6 -70.66 -13.63 70.31
C SER A 6 -69.18 -13.43 70.00
N LEU A 7 -68.28 -14.06 70.75
CA LEU A 7 -66.82 -13.97 70.53
C LEU A 7 -66.39 -14.64 69.22
N LYS A 8 -66.97 -15.82 68.89
CA LYS A 8 -66.71 -16.52 67.62
C LYS A 8 -67.20 -15.75 66.39
N GLN A 9 -68.35 -15.08 66.50
CA GLN A 9 -68.89 -14.22 65.43
C GLN A 9 -68.05 -12.94 65.26
N GLY A 10 -67.57 -12.35 66.35
CA GLY A 10 -66.65 -11.20 66.31
C GLY A 10 -65.30 -11.53 65.67
N MET A 11 -64.68 -12.66 66.02
CA MET A 11 -63.43 -13.10 65.39
C MET A 11 -63.63 -13.44 63.90
N MET A 12 -64.74 -14.09 63.53
CA MET A 12 -65.07 -14.37 62.13
C MET A 12 -65.23 -13.08 61.32
N LEU A 13 -65.88 -12.05 61.89
CA LEU A 13 -66.03 -10.74 61.27
C LEU A 13 -64.67 -10.06 61.06
N VAL A 14 -63.79 -10.07 62.08
CA VAL A 14 -62.45 -9.48 61.98
C VAL A 14 -61.60 -10.22 60.94
N SER A 15 -61.66 -11.56 60.90
CA SER A 15 -60.94 -12.36 59.88
C SER A 15 -61.46 -12.07 58.47
N ILE A 16 -62.76 -11.95 58.27
CA ILE A 16 -63.34 -11.57 56.96
C ILE A 16 -62.87 -10.15 56.58
N LEU A 17 -62.91 -9.20 57.51
CA LEU A 17 -62.51 -7.82 57.25
C LEU A 17 -61.02 -7.72 56.89
N LEU A 18 -60.18 -8.46 57.61
CA LEU A 18 -58.73 -8.50 57.40
C LEU A 18 -58.37 -9.23 56.08
N LEU A 19 -59.09 -10.31 55.74
CA LEU A 19 -58.96 -10.99 54.45
C LEU A 19 -59.40 -10.08 53.29
N THR A 20 -60.50 -9.34 53.47
CA THR A 20 -60.99 -8.39 52.46
C THR A 20 -60.00 -7.25 52.25
N PHE A 21 -59.41 -6.73 53.32
CA PHE A 21 -58.38 -5.69 53.25
C PHE A 21 -57.11 -6.18 52.54
N LEU A 22 -56.66 -7.41 52.84
CA LEU A 22 -55.55 -8.06 52.13
C LEU A 22 -55.85 -8.24 50.63
N LEU A 23 -57.06 -8.69 50.28
CA LEU A 23 -57.50 -8.83 48.89
C LEU A 23 -57.52 -7.49 48.15
N VAL A 24 -58.01 -6.42 48.78
CA VAL A 24 -58.02 -5.07 48.20
C VAL A 24 -56.59 -4.56 48.01
N MET A 25 -55.71 -4.70 49.01
CA MET A 25 -54.30 -4.31 48.90
C MET A 25 -53.57 -5.06 47.78
N LEU A 26 -53.79 -6.37 47.67
CA LEU A 26 -53.19 -7.20 46.62
C LEU A 26 -53.70 -6.80 45.23
N THR A 27 -55.00 -6.55 45.10
CA THR A 27 -55.61 -6.09 43.84
C THR A 27 -55.06 -4.73 43.41
N VAL A 28 -55.00 -3.75 44.32
CA VAL A 28 -54.45 -2.41 44.04
C VAL A 28 -52.97 -2.50 43.64
N SER A 29 -52.18 -3.33 44.34
CA SER A 29 -50.76 -3.52 44.02
C SER A 29 -50.57 -4.12 42.62
N ILE A 30 -51.36 -5.13 42.24
CA ILE A 30 -51.30 -5.73 40.90
C ILE A 30 -51.66 -4.70 39.82
N VAL A 31 -52.70 -3.88 40.04
CA VAL A 31 -53.09 -2.83 39.09
C VAL A 31 -52.00 -1.78 38.93
N LEU A 32 -51.37 -1.35 40.04
CA LEU A 32 -50.28 -0.38 39.99
C LEU A 32 -49.04 -0.93 39.27
N ILE A 33 -48.62 -2.16 39.59
CA ILE A 33 -47.48 -2.82 38.93
C ILE A 33 -47.78 -3.00 37.42
N SER A 34 -48.99 -3.42 37.07
CA SER A 34 -49.39 -3.60 35.67
C SER A 34 -49.40 -2.27 34.91
N SER A 35 -49.88 -1.20 35.52
CA SER A 35 -49.88 0.15 34.94
C SER A 35 -48.46 0.71 34.77
N GLN A 36 -47.57 0.50 35.76
CA GLN A 36 -46.17 0.88 35.65
C GLN A 36 -45.45 0.08 34.58
N SER A 37 -45.69 -1.24 34.51
CA SER A 37 -45.12 -2.12 33.49
C SER A 37 -45.53 -1.68 32.08
N LEU A 38 -46.83 -1.47 31.84
CA LEU A 38 -47.34 -0.96 30.55
C LEU A 38 -46.75 0.39 30.17
N ASN A 39 -46.59 1.30 31.14
CA ASN A 39 -45.94 2.57 30.89
C ASN A 39 -44.49 2.39 30.49
N VAL A 40 -43.71 1.57 31.20
CA VAL A 40 -42.30 1.30 30.86
C VAL A 40 -42.19 0.66 29.46
N THR A 41 -43.00 -0.36 29.16
CA THR A 41 -43.05 -0.98 27.83
C THR A 41 -43.41 0.04 26.74
N GLY A 42 -44.41 0.88 26.99
CA GLY A 42 -44.82 1.92 26.03
C GLY A 42 -43.80 3.04 25.85
N ARG A 43 -42.90 3.28 26.83
CA ARG A 43 -41.76 4.19 26.66
C ARG A 43 -40.64 3.53 25.87
N ALA A 44 -40.35 2.26 26.16
CA ALA A 44 -39.35 1.48 25.46
C ALA A 44 -39.69 1.34 23.98
N ASP A 45 -40.95 1.03 23.65
CA ASP A 45 -41.43 0.92 22.26
C ASP A 45 -41.26 2.23 21.48
N LYS A 46 -41.70 3.36 22.05
CA LYS A 46 -41.55 4.68 21.40
C LYS A 46 -40.09 5.09 21.24
N SER A 47 -39.25 4.73 22.21
CA SER A 47 -37.81 4.96 22.11
C SER A 47 -37.19 4.08 21.02
N ALA A 48 -37.61 2.82 20.89
CA ALA A 48 -37.17 1.93 19.83
C ALA A 48 -37.55 2.48 18.44
N LYS A 49 -38.78 2.96 18.27
CA LYS A 49 -39.24 3.63 17.04
C LYS A 49 -38.44 4.89 16.70
N ALA A 50 -38.21 5.76 17.68
CA ALA A 50 -37.34 6.91 17.47
C ALA A 50 -35.90 6.51 17.09
N LEU A 51 -35.40 5.38 17.61
CA LEU A 51 -34.08 4.86 17.27
C LEU A 51 -34.06 4.27 15.84
N GLU A 52 -35.08 3.50 15.46
CA GLU A 52 -35.24 2.95 14.10
C GLU A 52 -35.32 4.09 13.06
N ALA A 53 -36.08 5.15 13.35
CA ALA A 53 -36.13 6.35 12.52
C ALA A 53 -34.74 7.01 12.39
N ALA A 54 -33.97 7.10 13.48
CA ALA A 54 -32.62 7.63 13.41
C ALA A 54 -31.69 6.78 12.52
N TYR A 55 -31.76 5.45 12.62
CA TYR A 55 -31.01 4.55 11.73
C TYR A 55 -31.44 4.68 10.27
N ALA A 56 -32.74 4.85 9.98
CA ALA A 56 -33.20 5.12 8.62
C ALA A 56 -32.55 6.38 8.02
N GLY A 57 -32.38 7.44 8.84
CA GLY A 57 -31.64 8.64 8.42
C GLY A 57 -30.14 8.40 8.19
N ILE A 58 -29.51 7.50 8.94
CA ILE A 58 -28.12 7.08 8.68
C ILE A 58 -28.01 6.32 7.34
N GLU A 59 -28.95 5.42 7.04
CA GLU A 59 -28.98 4.71 5.75
C GLU A 59 -29.26 5.66 4.58
N TYR A 60 -30.15 6.65 4.79
CA TYR A 60 -30.38 7.72 3.82
C TYR A 60 -29.09 8.48 3.53
N ALA A 61 -28.35 8.90 4.56
CA ALA A 61 -27.06 9.56 4.38
C ALA A 61 -26.04 8.69 3.64
N TYR A 62 -25.96 7.40 3.98
CA TYR A 62 -25.08 6.45 3.27
C TYR A 62 -25.40 6.38 1.78
N TYR A 63 -26.69 6.30 1.43
CA TYR A 63 -27.14 6.31 0.04
C TYR A 63 -26.73 7.59 -0.70
N HIS A 64 -26.87 8.75 -0.08
CA HIS A 64 -26.48 10.01 -0.71
C HIS A 64 -24.96 10.16 -0.83
N LEU A 65 -24.20 9.84 0.22
CA LEU A 65 -22.74 9.89 0.20
C LEU A 65 -22.11 8.90 -0.78
N SER A 66 -22.74 7.74 -1.01
CA SER A 66 -22.27 6.75 -1.99
C SER A 66 -22.51 7.17 -3.44
N LYS A 67 -23.45 8.11 -3.68
CA LYS A 67 -23.69 8.70 -5.00
C LYS A 67 -22.90 9.97 -5.25
N ASP A 68 -22.76 10.79 -4.22
CA ASP A 68 -22.00 12.04 -4.24
C ASP A 68 -21.17 12.13 -2.96
N SER A 69 -19.86 11.91 -3.10
CA SER A 69 -18.93 11.95 -1.98
C SER A 69 -18.76 13.34 -1.37
N ASN A 70 -19.19 14.40 -2.07
CA ASN A 70 -19.23 15.78 -1.57
C ASN A 70 -20.59 16.16 -0.99
N TRP A 71 -21.53 15.21 -0.86
CA TRP A 71 -22.87 15.51 -0.39
C TRP A 71 -22.85 16.16 0.99
N THR A 72 -23.45 17.34 1.05
CA THR A 72 -23.66 18.16 2.24
C THR A 72 -24.97 18.94 2.06
N SER A 73 -25.47 19.56 3.13
CA SER A 73 -26.63 20.44 3.06
C SER A 73 -26.37 21.73 3.82
N ALA A 74 -26.92 22.84 3.34
CA ALA A 74 -26.83 24.15 3.99
C ALA A 74 -27.63 24.21 5.31
N GLY A 75 -28.50 23.23 5.56
CA GLY A 75 -29.27 23.11 6.78
C GLY A 75 -29.71 21.66 7.02
N ASN A 76 -30.46 21.45 8.10
CA ASN A 76 -30.91 20.12 8.47
C ASN A 76 -31.84 19.51 7.41
N ILE A 77 -31.75 18.19 7.23
CA ILE A 77 -32.61 17.42 6.34
C ILE A 77 -33.58 16.64 7.19
N THR A 78 -34.88 16.83 6.96
CA THR A 78 -35.94 16.22 7.76
C THR A 78 -36.90 15.47 6.86
N GLU A 79 -37.10 14.17 7.13
CA GLU A 79 -37.97 13.30 6.33
C GLU A 79 -38.97 12.56 7.23
N ASP A 80 -40.23 12.52 6.81
CA ASP A 80 -41.31 11.80 7.49
C ASP A 80 -41.39 10.35 6.97
N LEU A 81 -41.27 9.39 7.88
CA LEU A 81 -41.33 7.96 7.55
C LEU A 81 -42.76 7.41 7.61
N GLY A 82 -43.73 8.24 8.03
CA GLY A 82 -45.07 7.82 8.38
C GLY A 82 -45.14 7.19 9.78
N ASN A 83 -46.33 6.73 10.19
CA ASN A 83 -46.55 6.03 11.47
C ASN A 83 -46.03 6.77 12.71
N GLU A 84 -46.14 8.10 12.75
CA GLU A 84 -45.64 8.93 13.85
C GLU A 84 -44.10 8.98 13.96
N GLU A 85 -43.36 8.63 12.92
CA GLU A 85 -41.88 8.58 12.92
C GLU A 85 -41.27 9.54 11.90
N GLN A 86 -40.21 10.23 12.31
CA GLN A 86 -39.46 11.16 11.47
C GLN A 86 -37.98 11.09 11.83
N PHE A 87 -37.11 11.34 10.85
CA PHE A 87 -35.70 11.58 11.12
C PHE A 87 -35.27 12.98 10.71
N THR A 88 -34.20 13.47 11.31
CA THR A 88 -33.55 14.73 10.98
C THR A 88 -32.04 14.56 11.01
N ILE A 89 -31.40 14.67 9.85
CA ILE A 89 -29.94 14.73 9.74
C ILE A 89 -29.53 16.17 10.01
N ILE A 90 -28.65 16.36 10.98
CA ILE A 90 -28.31 17.68 11.48
C ILE A 90 -27.05 18.15 10.78
N PHE A 91 -27.10 19.26 10.06
CA PHE A 91 -25.93 19.92 9.43
C PHE A 91 -25.68 21.32 9.99
N ASP A 92 -26.63 21.89 10.74
CA ASP A 92 -26.48 23.22 11.33
C ASP A 92 -25.36 23.24 12.40
N PRO A 93 -24.26 23.98 12.18
CA PRO A 93 -23.15 24.05 13.14
C PRO A 93 -23.53 24.76 14.46
N ALA A 94 -24.66 25.46 14.51
CA ALA A 94 -25.18 26.03 15.76
C ALA A 94 -25.76 24.96 16.70
N GLU A 95 -26.10 23.78 16.18
CA GLU A 95 -26.55 22.66 17.01
C GLU A 95 -25.38 21.98 17.72
N ARG A 96 -25.67 21.49 18.94
CA ARG A 96 -24.70 20.77 19.79
C ARG A 96 -24.05 19.59 19.05
N TYR A 97 -24.83 18.90 18.24
CA TYR A 97 -24.40 17.79 17.42
C TYR A 97 -24.72 18.10 15.97
N HIS A 98 -23.71 18.12 15.10
CA HIS A 98 -23.88 18.32 13.67
C HIS A 98 -22.99 17.37 12.87
N SER A 99 -23.43 17.08 11.66
CA SER A 99 -22.75 16.24 10.69
C SER A 99 -21.65 17.03 9.97
N CYS A 100 -20.58 16.37 9.60
CA CYS A 100 -19.49 16.95 8.82
C CYS A 100 -18.98 15.92 7.81
N ASN A 101 -18.81 16.34 6.55
CA ASN A 101 -18.30 15.48 5.49
C ASN A 101 -16.87 15.93 5.11
N ASN A 102 -15.89 15.07 5.41
CA ASN A 102 -14.49 15.24 5.04
C ASN A 102 -14.00 14.11 4.10
N LEU A 103 -14.89 13.40 3.39
CA LEU A 103 -14.50 12.25 2.54
C LEU A 103 -13.51 12.63 1.43
N THR A 104 -13.56 13.87 0.95
CA THR A 104 -12.65 14.41 -0.09
C THR A 104 -11.65 15.41 0.45
N ASN A 105 -11.70 15.73 1.75
CA ASN A 105 -10.89 16.77 2.37
C ASN A 105 -9.64 16.17 3.04
N ALA A 106 -8.47 16.45 2.47
CA ALA A 106 -7.17 16.14 3.09
C ALA A 106 -6.94 16.94 4.39
N HIS A 107 -7.48 18.16 4.44
CA HIS A 107 -7.49 19.01 5.63
C HIS A 107 -8.89 19.01 6.25
N PRO A 108 -9.12 18.25 7.33
CA PRO A 108 -10.46 18.04 7.86
C PRO A 108 -11.04 19.31 8.46
N VAL A 109 -12.33 19.52 8.23
CA VAL A 109 -13.12 20.54 8.94
C VAL A 109 -13.67 19.94 10.23
N GLY A 110 -13.50 20.64 11.35
CA GLY A 110 -14.05 20.22 12.65
C GLY A 110 -13.29 19.06 13.30
N LYS A 111 -14.02 18.19 14.00
CA LYS A 111 -13.45 17.04 14.74
C LYS A 111 -13.47 15.73 13.96
N THR A 112 -14.16 15.70 12.82
CA THR A 112 -14.25 14.54 11.96
C THR A 112 -12.91 14.32 11.26
N PRO A 113 -12.28 13.15 11.35
CA PRO A 113 -10.98 12.89 10.73
C PRO A 113 -10.98 13.14 9.22
N ARG A 114 -9.79 13.35 8.64
CA ARG A 114 -9.64 13.40 7.18
C ARG A 114 -10.14 12.12 6.53
N PHE A 115 -10.74 12.26 5.35
CA PHE A 115 -11.27 11.16 4.55
C PHE A 115 -12.36 10.34 5.27
N ALA A 116 -13.16 11.02 6.09
CA ALA A 116 -14.29 10.45 6.80
C ALA A 116 -15.51 11.39 6.74
N ALA A 117 -16.71 10.83 6.80
CA ALA A 117 -17.93 11.60 7.07
C ALA A 117 -18.50 11.20 8.43
N GLU A 118 -18.83 12.18 9.25
CA GLU A 118 -19.59 12.01 10.48
C GLU A 118 -21.01 12.46 10.24
N ILE A 119 -21.96 11.55 10.38
CA ILE A 119 -23.38 11.82 10.21
C ILE A 119 -24.06 11.69 11.56
N ILE A 120 -24.78 12.73 11.94
CA ILE A 120 -25.58 12.78 13.16
C ILE A 120 -27.04 12.91 12.75
N CYS A 121 -27.81 11.91 13.16
CA CYS A 121 -29.24 11.85 12.89
C CYS A 121 -30.04 11.78 14.18
N LYS A 122 -31.01 12.70 14.31
CA LYS A 122 -32.06 12.68 15.33
C LYS A 122 -33.27 11.94 14.78
N GLY A 123 -33.64 10.83 15.39
CA GLY A 123 -34.93 10.20 15.14
C GLY A 123 -35.95 10.64 16.19
N THR A 124 -37.18 10.89 15.74
CA THR A 124 -38.25 11.46 16.55
C THR A 124 -39.53 10.65 16.37
N PHE A 125 -40.14 10.28 17.51
CA PHE A 125 -41.49 9.74 17.55
C PHE A 125 -42.48 10.84 17.96
N LYS A 126 -43.47 11.11 17.11
CA LYS A 126 -44.45 12.20 17.22
C LYS A 126 -45.86 11.67 17.47
N LYS A 127 -46.40 11.84 18.67
CA LYS A 127 -47.82 11.54 18.91
C LYS A 127 -48.69 12.76 18.65
N SER A 128 -49.63 12.66 17.71
CA SER A 128 -50.53 13.77 17.33
C SER A 128 -49.78 15.06 16.94
N GLY A 129 -48.67 14.92 16.21
CA GLY A 129 -47.85 16.03 15.73
C GLY A 129 -46.86 16.62 16.75
N ALA A 130 -46.90 16.22 18.02
CA ALA A 130 -45.97 16.68 19.05
C ALA A 130 -44.85 15.66 19.29
N GLU A 131 -43.58 16.12 19.34
CA GLU A 131 -42.43 15.28 19.70
C GLU A 131 -42.63 14.67 21.09
N LYS A 132 -42.46 13.36 21.22
CA LYS A 132 -42.55 12.64 22.50
C LYS A 132 -41.25 11.97 22.91
N TYR A 133 -40.51 11.44 21.95
CA TYR A 133 -39.24 10.76 22.16
C TYR A 133 -38.28 11.12 21.05
N ASN A 134 -37.03 11.36 21.43
CA ASN A 134 -35.93 11.69 20.53
C ASN A 134 -34.75 10.79 20.87
N ASN A 135 -34.12 10.21 19.85
CA ASN A 135 -32.85 9.50 19.97
C ASN A 135 -31.88 10.06 18.94
N TYR A 136 -30.62 10.18 19.32
CA TYR A 136 -29.55 10.64 18.45
C TYR A 136 -28.63 9.47 18.13
N VAL A 137 -28.38 9.26 16.85
CA VAL A 137 -27.45 8.27 16.35
C VAL A 137 -26.33 9.00 15.62
N ARG A 138 -25.10 8.60 15.92
CA ARG A 138 -23.89 9.05 15.26
C ARG A 138 -23.33 7.90 14.44
N ALA A 139 -23.09 8.13 13.16
CA ALA A 139 -22.39 7.20 12.30
C ALA A 139 -21.13 7.87 11.71
N VAL A 140 -20.06 7.11 11.62
CA VAL A 140 -18.86 7.53 10.87
C VAL A 140 -18.69 6.64 9.67
N PHE A 141 -18.67 7.26 8.50
CA PHE A 141 -18.35 6.64 7.23
C PHE A 141 -16.90 6.93 6.86
N LEU A 142 -16.22 5.93 6.32
CA LEU A 142 -14.84 6.01 5.89
C LEU A 142 -14.78 5.65 4.42
N ARG A 143 -13.81 6.21 3.68
CA ARG A 143 -13.48 5.67 2.36
C ARG A 143 -13.04 4.21 2.48
N GLU A 144 -13.40 3.39 1.50
CA GLU A 144 -12.97 1.99 1.47
C GLU A 144 -11.47 1.87 1.24
N ASP A 145 -10.87 2.76 0.46
CA ASP A 145 -9.42 2.83 0.19
C ASP A 145 -8.59 3.42 1.34
N LYS A 146 -9.22 3.69 2.49
CA LYS A 146 -8.50 3.92 3.74
C LYS A 146 -8.19 2.57 4.40
N PHE A 147 -6.98 2.10 4.12
CA PHE A 147 -6.48 0.82 4.62
C PHE A 147 -6.49 0.77 6.15
N GLN A 148 -6.79 -0.41 6.68
CA GLN A 148 -6.88 -0.66 8.13
C GLN A 148 -5.60 -1.28 8.69
N TYR A 149 -4.77 -1.80 7.80
CA TYR A 149 -3.59 -2.55 8.12
C TYR A 149 -2.42 -1.96 7.32
N PRO A 150 -1.22 -1.92 7.89
CA PRO A 150 0.00 -1.70 7.13
C PRO A 150 0.23 -2.79 6.08
N LEU A 151 -0.27 -4.01 6.34
CA LEU A 151 -0.14 -5.19 5.48
C LEU A 151 -1.49 -5.92 5.42
N ALA A 152 -2.08 -6.02 4.24
CA ALA A 152 -3.29 -6.79 4.03
C ALA A 152 -3.32 -7.48 2.66
N THR A 153 -3.79 -8.72 2.60
CA THR A 153 -3.95 -9.44 1.33
C THR A 153 -5.22 -10.28 1.30
N GLU A 154 -5.86 -10.39 0.14
CA GLU A 154 -6.91 -11.40 -0.11
C GLU A 154 -6.30 -12.81 -0.26
N GLY A 155 -5.05 -12.90 -0.76
CA GLY A 155 -4.30 -14.12 -1.01
C GLY A 155 -3.48 -14.60 0.19
N LEU A 156 -2.36 -15.30 -0.06
CA LEU A 156 -1.43 -15.68 0.99
C LEU A 156 -0.47 -14.52 1.31
N LEU A 157 0.09 -14.57 2.52
CA LEU A 157 1.10 -13.64 2.98
C LEU A 157 2.33 -14.41 3.43
N ASN A 158 3.48 -14.13 2.84
CA ASN A 158 4.77 -14.61 3.31
C ASN A 158 5.58 -13.42 3.86
N ILE A 159 6.14 -13.58 5.06
CA ILE A 159 7.13 -12.66 5.61
C ILE A 159 8.34 -13.49 5.97
N GLY A 160 9.40 -13.33 5.19
CA GLY A 160 10.58 -14.18 5.27
C GLY A 160 11.84 -13.36 5.52
N GLY A 161 12.64 -13.81 6.49
CA GLY A 161 13.99 -13.30 6.70
C GLY A 161 15.04 -14.31 6.27
N TRP A 162 16.14 -13.84 5.69
CA TRP A 162 17.29 -14.68 5.37
C TRP A 162 18.55 -14.20 6.06
N THR A 163 18.82 -14.79 7.23
CA THR A 163 19.98 -14.44 8.05
C THR A 163 21.10 -15.45 7.85
N TRP A 164 22.24 -15.04 7.29
CA TRP A 164 23.45 -15.87 7.36
C TRP A 164 23.95 -15.94 8.80
N SER A 165 24.55 -17.07 9.21
CA SER A 165 25.01 -17.28 10.58
C SER A 165 25.89 -16.14 11.09
N GLY A 166 25.49 -15.48 12.18
CA GLY A 166 26.25 -14.40 12.83
C GLY A 166 25.65 -12.99 12.71
N TYR A 167 24.57 -12.83 11.94
CA TYR A 167 23.81 -11.57 11.85
C TYR A 167 22.39 -11.73 12.40
N GLU A 168 21.91 -10.69 13.07
CA GLU A 168 20.51 -10.56 13.52
C GLU A 168 19.76 -9.70 12.51
N ASN A 169 18.74 -10.24 11.85
CA ASN A 169 17.78 -9.45 11.08
C ASN A 169 16.49 -9.33 11.87
N THR A 170 15.94 -8.12 11.91
CA THR A 170 14.68 -7.86 12.61
C THR A 170 13.61 -7.31 11.69
N THR A 171 12.48 -7.99 11.59
CA THR A 171 11.27 -7.42 10.97
C THR A 171 10.32 -6.91 12.05
N THR A 172 9.92 -5.64 11.95
CA THR A 172 9.03 -4.97 12.90
C THR A 172 7.79 -4.41 12.21
N ILE A 173 6.59 -4.75 12.71
CA ILE A 173 5.33 -4.14 12.27
C ILE A 173 4.80 -3.20 13.36
N LYS A 174 4.63 -1.91 13.04
CA LYS A 174 4.23 -0.86 13.98
C LYS A 174 2.83 -0.33 13.66
N GLY A 175 2.07 -0.04 14.71
CA GLY A 175 0.81 0.70 14.59
C GLY A 175 1.04 2.18 14.34
N LYS A 176 -0.04 2.93 14.18
CA LYS A 176 0.00 4.36 13.85
C LYS A 176 0.55 5.25 14.96
N LYS A 177 0.38 4.82 16.22
CA LYS A 177 0.97 5.49 17.38
C LYS A 177 2.10 4.64 17.94
N THR A 178 3.01 5.29 18.66
CA THR A 178 4.18 4.64 19.27
C THR A 178 3.82 3.49 20.21
N ASP A 179 2.60 3.49 20.76
CA ASP A 179 2.02 2.47 21.64
C ASP A 179 1.00 1.54 20.95
N ASP A 180 0.61 1.83 19.70
CA ASP A 180 -0.31 1.00 18.94
C ASP A 180 0.42 -0.23 18.38
N ARG A 181 -0.19 -1.39 18.56
CA ARG A 181 0.28 -2.65 17.98
C ARG A 181 0.18 -2.61 16.45
N GLY A 182 1.23 -3.05 15.77
CA GLY A 182 1.17 -3.35 14.34
C GLY A 182 0.16 -4.45 14.06
N ARG A 183 -0.49 -4.40 12.90
CA ARG A 183 -1.50 -5.39 12.50
C ARG A 183 -1.21 -5.93 11.12
N VAL A 184 -1.34 -7.23 10.97
CA VAL A 184 -1.17 -7.92 9.71
C VAL A 184 -2.40 -8.78 9.47
N HIS A 185 -2.90 -8.79 8.23
CA HIS A 185 -4.06 -9.59 7.87
C HIS A 185 -3.91 -10.29 6.52
N SER A 186 -4.40 -11.52 6.44
CA SER A 186 -4.50 -12.30 5.22
C SER A 186 -5.85 -13.02 5.21
N ASN A 187 -6.56 -13.00 4.07
CA ASN A 187 -7.71 -13.89 3.86
C ASN A 187 -7.26 -15.30 3.44
N GLY A 188 -6.00 -15.49 3.04
CA GLY A 188 -5.34 -16.78 2.85
C GLY A 188 -4.51 -17.22 4.06
N ASN A 189 -3.41 -17.94 3.83
CA ASN A 189 -2.44 -18.33 4.87
C ASN A 189 -1.50 -17.16 5.19
N VAL A 190 -0.93 -17.14 6.40
CA VAL A 190 0.23 -16.32 6.73
C VAL A 190 1.40 -17.22 7.09
N ASN A 191 2.48 -17.14 6.34
CA ASN A 191 3.75 -17.80 6.62
C ASN A 191 4.74 -16.75 7.13
N ILE A 192 5.32 -16.97 8.30
CA ILE A 192 6.41 -16.14 8.84
C ILE A 192 7.59 -17.08 9.08
N GLU A 193 8.67 -16.91 8.32
CA GLU A 193 9.74 -17.89 8.29
C GLU A 193 11.15 -17.28 8.25
N ASN A 194 12.10 -18.03 8.80
CA ASN A 194 13.52 -17.81 8.61
C ASN A 194 14.11 -18.99 7.86
N PHE A 195 14.63 -18.75 6.67
CA PHE A 195 15.09 -19.83 5.79
C PHE A 195 16.49 -20.36 6.12
N TYR A 196 17.20 -19.76 7.10
CA TYR A 196 18.58 -20.13 7.41
C TYR A 196 18.84 -20.23 8.92
N THR A 197 20.05 -20.65 9.31
CA THR A 197 20.39 -20.99 10.71
C THR A 197 20.68 -19.79 11.63
N GLY A 198 20.61 -18.56 11.11
CA GLY A 198 20.79 -17.34 11.91
C GLY A 198 19.58 -17.00 12.79
N GLU A 199 19.72 -15.98 13.65
CA GLU A 199 18.62 -15.49 14.48
C GLU A 199 17.81 -14.44 13.70
N TYR A 200 16.65 -14.85 13.20
CA TYR A 200 15.65 -13.92 12.67
C TYR A 200 14.65 -13.59 13.76
N ASN A 201 14.56 -12.32 14.09
CA ASN A 201 13.59 -11.83 15.06
C ASN A 201 12.44 -11.14 14.34
N PHE A 202 11.22 -11.52 14.67
CA PHE A 202 10.04 -10.79 14.26
C PHE A 202 9.50 -10.04 15.49
N ASP A 203 9.68 -8.72 15.49
CA ASP A 203 9.74 -7.84 16.66
C ASP A 203 8.61 -8.05 17.68
N THR A 204 9.08 -7.94 18.91
CA THR A 204 8.78 -8.61 20.16
C THR A 204 8.64 -7.59 21.30
N GLU A 205 8.91 -6.30 21.05
CA GLU A 205 8.80 -5.23 22.05
C GLU A 205 7.40 -4.63 22.15
N LYS A 206 6.65 -4.60 21.04
CA LYS A 206 5.34 -3.90 20.97
C LYS A 206 4.16 -4.79 20.55
N GLU A 207 4.37 -6.11 20.48
CA GLU A 207 3.36 -7.13 20.14
C GLU A 207 2.67 -6.87 18.79
N CYS A 208 3.23 -7.39 17.69
CA CYS A 208 2.51 -7.47 16.43
C CYS A 208 1.30 -8.42 16.54
N PHE A 209 0.16 -8.01 15.98
CA PHE A 209 -1.03 -8.85 15.86
C PHE A 209 -1.22 -9.34 14.43
N VAL A 210 -1.00 -10.64 14.23
CA VAL A 210 -1.16 -11.34 12.96
C VAL A 210 -2.52 -12.04 12.94
N SER A 211 -3.28 -11.85 11.87
CA SER A 211 -4.58 -12.50 11.70
C SER A 211 -4.74 -13.13 10.34
N SER A 212 -5.42 -14.27 10.29
CA SER A 212 -5.63 -15.05 9.09
C SER A 212 -7.05 -15.62 9.07
N ALA A 213 -7.70 -15.59 7.91
CA ALA A 213 -8.96 -16.30 7.74
C ALA A 213 -8.76 -17.82 7.64
N THR A 214 -7.52 -18.28 7.43
CA THR A 214 -7.14 -19.69 7.41
C THR A 214 -6.12 -19.98 8.53
N THR A 215 -4.88 -20.35 8.18
CA THR A 215 -3.78 -20.75 9.07
C THR A 215 -2.73 -19.65 9.21
N ILE A 216 -1.89 -19.79 10.24
CA ILE A 216 -0.70 -18.96 10.46
C ILE A 216 0.46 -19.87 10.86
N ASP A 217 1.41 -20.04 9.94
CA ASP A 217 2.60 -20.86 10.10
C ASP A 217 3.80 -19.99 10.49
N ILE A 218 4.49 -20.35 11.57
CA ILE A 218 5.66 -19.62 12.07
C ILE A 218 6.82 -20.61 12.19
N PHE A 219 7.90 -20.39 11.44
CA PHE A 219 9.02 -21.33 11.34
C PHE A 219 10.36 -20.64 11.61
N ASN A 220 11.09 -21.11 12.63
CA ASN A 220 12.44 -20.65 12.94
C ASN A 220 12.56 -19.12 13.21
N VAL A 221 11.49 -18.53 13.76
CA VAL A 221 11.40 -17.09 14.06
C VAL A 221 11.46 -16.86 15.57
N GLY A 222 12.37 -16.01 16.02
CA GLY A 222 12.40 -15.48 17.37
C GLY A 222 11.31 -14.42 17.58
N GLY A 223 10.67 -14.40 18.74
CA GLY A 223 9.86 -13.26 19.16
C GLY A 223 8.47 -13.46 19.73
N LYS A 224 7.77 -12.35 20.01
CA LYS A 224 6.41 -12.33 20.58
C LYS A 224 5.37 -11.92 19.55
N ILE A 225 4.83 -12.92 18.87
CA ILE A 225 3.76 -12.75 17.87
C ILE A 225 2.42 -13.10 18.52
N GLN A 226 1.47 -12.16 18.53
CA GLN A 226 0.07 -12.47 18.85
C GLN A 226 -0.62 -12.88 17.56
N LYS A 227 -1.16 -14.10 17.53
CA LYS A 227 -1.81 -14.64 16.32
C LYS A 227 -3.27 -15.00 16.53
N LYS A 228 -4.07 -14.84 15.48
CA LYS A 228 -5.47 -15.29 15.44
C LYS A 228 -5.84 -15.86 14.06
N GLU A 229 -6.06 -17.16 14.03
CA GLU A 229 -6.51 -17.93 12.86
C GLU A 229 -8.03 -18.00 12.79
N ASN A 230 -8.57 -18.42 11.64
CA ASN A 230 -9.99 -18.59 11.38
C ASN A 230 -10.84 -17.33 11.70
N VAL A 231 -10.28 -16.14 11.46
CA VAL A 231 -11.07 -14.90 11.57
C VAL A 231 -11.97 -14.75 10.35
N PRO A 232 -13.12 -14.04 10.45
CA PRO A 232 -13.89 -13.70 9.26
C PRO A 232 -13.01 -12.94 8.25
N PRO A 233 -13.08 -13.28 6.95
CA PRO A 233 -12.37 -12.55 5.92
C PRO A 233 -12.64 -11.04 6.01
N VAL A 234 -11.61 -10.24 5.86
CA VAL A 234 -11.73 -8.77 5.82
C VAL A 234 -11.78 -8.34 4.37
N LYS A 235 -12.74 -7.48 4.03
CA LYS A 235 -12.82 -6.89 2.71
C LYS A 235 -11.57 -6.06 2.43
N ILE A 236 -10.75 -6.51 1.48
CA ILE A 236 -9.63 -5.72 0.98
C ILE A 236 -10.15 -4.69 -0.05
N PRO A 237 -9.68 -3.42 0.00
CA PRO A 237 -10.14 -2.41 -0.93
C PRO A 237 -9.69 -2.72 -2.36
N GLU A 238 -10.63 -2.62 -3.30
CA GLU A 238 -10.35 -2.71 -4.73
C GLU A 238 -10.14 -1.30 -5.29
N ILE A 239 -9.01 -1.08 -5.95
CA ILE A 239 -8.68 0.17 -6.62
C ILE A 239 -8.80 -0.05 -8.13
N ASP A 240 -9.68 0.70 -8.78
CA ASP A 240 -9.83 0.67 -10.23
C ASP A 240 -8.69 1.47 -10.88
N VAL A 241 -7.55 0.80 -11.09
CA VAL A 241 -6.34 1.41 -11.66
C VAL A 241 -6.59 1.88 -13.10
N ASN A 242 -7.42 1.15 -13.86
CA ASN A 242 -7.78 1.52 -15.22
C ASN A 242 -8.61 2.81 -15.27
N ASP A 243 -9.56 3.00 -14.36
CA ASP A 243 -10.31 4.26 -14.25
C ASP A 243 -9.37 5.44 -13.93
N ILE A 244 -8.42 5.25 -13.00
CA ILE A 244 -7.42 6.26 -12.65
C ILE A 244 -6.59 6.65 -13.88
N ILE A 245 -6.04 5.68 -14.62
CA ILE A 245 -5.23 5.96 -15.83
C ILE A 245 -6.09 6.66 -16.89
N ASN A 246 -7.27 6.13 -17.20
CA ASN A 246 -8.12 6.68 -18.25
C ASN A 246 -8.59 8.12 -17.98
N LYS A 247 -8.81 8.46 -16.71
CA LYS A 247 -9.19 9.80 -16.28
C LYS A 247 -8.05 10.82 -16.42
N ASN A 248 -6.81 10.41 -16.19
CA ASN A 248 -5.69 11.33 -16.06
C ASN A 248 -4.77 11.38 -17.31
N LYS A 249 -4.76 10.33 -18.15
CA LYS A 249 -3.82 10.25 -19.30
C LYS A 249 -3.91 11.42 -20.28
N ALA A 250 -5.09 12.04 -20.44
CA ALA A 250 -5.29 13.15 -21.38
C ALA A 250 -4.57 14.44 -20.98
N SER A 251 -4.17 14.59 -19.70
CA SER A 251 -3.40 15.73 -19.21
C SER A 251 -1.90 15.47 -19.10
N CYS A 252 -1.46 14.25 -19.41
CA CYS A 252 -0.07 13.84 -19.32
C CYS A 252 0.69 14.11 -20.63
N LEU A 253 2.02 14.15 -20.56
CA LEU A 253 2.87 13.98 -21.73
C LEU A 253 2.86 12.51 -22.14
N GLU A 254 2.39 12.22 -23.35
CA GLU A 254 2.44 10.87 -23.92
C GLU A 254 3.86 10.56 -24.40
N VAL A 255 4.48 9.54 -23.81
CA VAL A 255 5.81 9.04 -24.17
C VAL A 255 5.68 8.05 -25.33
N PRO A 256 6.64 7.97 -26.27
CA PRO A 256 6.62 6.94 -27.31
C PRO A 256 6.53 5.53 -26.71
N THR A 257 5.78 4.64 -27.36
CA THR A 257 5.63 3.26 -26.89
C THR A 257 6.93 2.48 -27.06
N ASP A 258 7.09 1.47 -26.21
CA ASP A 258 8.08 0.40 -26.39
C ASP A 258 9.51 0.96 -26.37
N ARG A 259 9.75 1.88 -25.42
CA ARG A 259 10.99 2.62 -25.25
C ARG A 259 11.72 2.21 -23.99
N PHE A 260 13.01 1.98 -24.16
CA PHE A 260 13.94 1.76 -23.08
C PHE A 260 14.97 2.87 -23.08
N TYR A 261 15.27 3.39 -21.90
CA TYR A 261 16.22 4.45 -21.67
C TYR A 261 17.31 3.92 -20.77
N LEU A 262 18.53 3.93 -21.27
CA LEU A 262 19.71 3.54 -20.52
C LEU A 262 20.50 4.78 -20.15
N VAL A 263 20.76 4.95 -18.86
CA VAL A 263 21.36 6.15 -18.30
C VAL A 263 22.71 5.81 -17.68
N GLY A 264 23.77 6.49 -18.09
CA GLY A 264 25.09 6.24 -17.52
C GLY A 264 26.24 6.65 -18.41
N CYS A 265 27.33 5.87 -18.36
CA CYS A 265 28.57 6.11 -19.12
C CYS A 265 28.52 5.39 -20.46
N PHE A 266 28.91 6.09 -21.53
CA PHE A 266 28.95 5.54 -22.87
C PHE A 266 30.22 5.94 -23.61
N GLU A 267 30.84 4.99 -24.31
CA GLU A 267 31.75 5.26 -25.40
C GLU A 267 30.87 5.54 -26.62
N HIS A 268 30.81 6.81 -27.04
CA HIS A 268 29.87 7.23 -28.08
C HIS A 268 30.48 8.18 -29.11
N ASN A 269 30.37 7.80 -30.38
CA ASN A 269 30.66 8.64 -31.53
C ASN A 269 29.70 8.34 -32.69
N SER A 270 28.70 9.21 -32.89
CA SER A 270 27.75 9.09 -34.00
C SER A 270 28.35 9.48 -35.36
N SER A 271 29.55 10.09 -35.39
CA SER A 271 30.21 10.56 -36.62
C SER A 271 31.31 9.61 -37.13
N SER A 272 31.65 8.55 -36.38
CA SER A 272 32.60 7.54 -36.83
C SER A 272 32.00 6.61 -37.90
N VAL A 273 32.86 5.85 -38.57
CA VAL A 273 32.45 4.85 -39.57
C VAL A 273 33.10 3.51 -39.19
N PRO A 274 32.36 2.57 -38.57
CA PRO A 274 30.94 2.66 -38.18
C PRO A 274 30.70 3.60 -36.97
N PRO A 275 29.49 4.17 -36.81
CA PRO A 275 29.10 4.86 -35.59
C PRO A 275 29.06 3.87 -34.43
N TYR A 276 29.39 4.32 -33.21
CA TYR A 276 29.35 3.47 -32.03
C TYR A 276 28.69 4.13 -30.82
N CYS A 277 28.00 3.31 -30.02
CA CYS A 277 27.43 3.63 -28.71
C CYS A 277 27.57 2.39 -27.85
N ILE A 278 28.46 2.42 -26.87
CA ILE A 278 28.81 1.25 -26.07
C ILE A 278 28.63 1.65 -24.61
N PRO A 279 27.77 0.97 -23.84
CA PRO A 279 27.63 1.23 -22.41
C PRO A 279 28.88 0.78 -21.64
N HIS A 280 29.25 1.56 -20.63
CA HIS A 280 30.39 1.34 -19.76
C HIS A 280 30.02 1.50 -18.28
N GLU A 281 30.87 0.95 -17.41
CA GLU A 281 30.68 0.97 -15.95
C GLU A 281 31.29 2.22 -15.26
N SER A 282 32.17 2.98 -15.92
CA SER A 282 32.83 4.16 -15.32
C SER A 282 33.13 5.24 -16.37
N TYR A 283 33.16 6.51 -15.96
CA TYR A 283 33.60 7.62 -16.79
C TYR A 283 35.08 8.00 -16.58
N VAL A 284 35.75 7.51 -15.53
CA VAL A 284 37.12 7.91 -15.16
C VAL A 284 38.23 6.90 -15.44
N GLU A 285 38.01 5.60 -15.29
CA GLU A 285 39.12 4.62 -15.33
C GLU A 285 38.84 3.39 -16.20
N GLU A 286 39.93 2.86 -16.76
CA GLU A 286 39.98 1.54 -17.38
C GLU A 286 39.91 0.48 -16.29
N SER A 287 38.77 -0.19 -16.12
CA SER A 287 38.77 -1.43 -15.36
C SER A 287 39.32 -2.55 -16.26
N VAL A 288 39.95 -3.55 -15.63
CA VAL A 288 40.45 -4.75 -16.34
C VAL A 288 39.31 -5.59 -16.93
N TRP A 289 38.06 -5.26 -16.59
CA TRP A 289 36.86 -6.05 -16.85
C TRP A 289 35.93 -5.41 -17.90
N ASP A 290 36.09 -4.11 -18.18
CA ASP A 290 35.37 -3.37 -19.21
C ASP A 290 36.32 -2.98 -20.36
N PRO A 291 36.61 -3.89 -21.30
CA PRO A 291 37.63 -3.67 -22.32
C PRO A 291 37.17 -2.60 -23.30
N LYS A 292 38.08 -1.68 -23.61
CA LYS A 292 37.89 -0.67 -24.64
C LYS A 292 37.65 -1.32 -25.99
N VAL A 293 36.64 -0.83 -26.71
CA VAL A 293 36.41 -1.20 -28.10
C VAL A 293 36.93 -0.10 -29.03
N TYR A 294 36.78 1.18 -28.68
CA TYR A 294 37.25 2.33 -29.47
C TYR A 294 38.13 3.33 -28.66
N GLU A 295 38.20 4.60 -29.08
CA GLU A 295 39.00 5.67 -28.45
C GLU A 295 38.17 6.58 -27.51
N HIS A 296 38.79 7.00 -26.39
CA HIS A 296 38.30 8.00 -25.44
C HIS A 296 37.96 9.35 -26.08
N PRO A 297 36.94 10.09 -25.57
CA PRO A 297 36.43 10.05 -24.19
C PRO A 297 35.05 9.40 -23.99
N TYR A 298 34.83 8.84 -22.78
CA TYR A 298 33.52 8.43 -22.31
C TYR A 298 32.60 9.63 -22.09
N LYS A 299 31.32 9.44 -22.35
CA LYS A 299 30.27 10.45 -22.28
C LYS A 299 29.21 9.99 -21.29
N LEU A 300 28.85 10.85 -20.35
CA LEU A 300 27.64 10.62 -19.57
C LEU A 300 26.43 11.03 -20.41
N GLY A 301 25.38 10.22 -20.39
CA GLY A 301 24.20 10.52 -21.19
C GLY A 301 23.07 9.51 -21.02
N ILE A 302 22.08 9.64 -21.90
CA ILE A 302 20.93 8.75 -22.01
C ILE A 302 20.89 8.19 -23.43
N ALA A 303 20.79 6.87 -23.55
CA ALA A 303 20.49 6.19 -24.79
C ALA A 303 19.01 5.77 -24.81
N SER A 304 18.23 6.22 -25.80
CA SER A 304 16.89 5.69 -26.09
C SER A 304 16.97 4.63 -27.16
N LEU A 305 16.36 3.49 -26.89
CA LEU A 305 16.25 2.33 -27.75
C LEU A 305 14.82 1.80 -27.75
N GLN A 306 14.44 1.11 -28.83
CA GLN A 306 13.09 0.58 -29.02
C GLN A 306 13.13 -0.94 -28.83
N GLU A 307 12.26 -1.44 -27.96
CA GLU A 307 12.14 -2.87 -27.61
C GLU A 307 10.70 -3.22 -27.25
N ASP A 308 10.21 -4.35 -27.76
CA ASP A 308 8.81 -4.76 -27.58
C ASP A 308 8.57 -5.37 -26.19
N SER A 309 9.63 -5.80 -25.49
CA SER A 309 9.54 -6.37 -24.15
C SER A 309 10.82 -6.24 -23.34
N PHE A 310 10.69 -6.28 -22.01
CA PHE A 310 11.84 -6.34 -21.11
C PHE A 310 12.70 -7.59 -21.35
N SER A 311 12.09 -8.74 -21.66
CA SER A 311 12.86 -9.97 -21.92
C SER A 311 13.71 -9.85 -23.18
N GLU A 312 13.21 -9.22 -24.24
CA GLU A 312 14.00 -8.94 -25.45
C GLU A 312 15.09 -7.92 -25.17
N PHE A 313 14.75 -6.82 -24.48
CA PHE A 313 15.74 -5.84 -24.04
C PHE A 313 16.88 -6.50 -23.26
N MET A 314 16.57 -7.36 -22.29
CA MET A 314 17.59 -8.06 -21.52
C MET A 314 18.38 -9.06 -22.34
N ASN A 315 17.73 -9.84 -23.22
CA ASN A 315 18.45 -10.77 -24.09
C ASN A 315 19.44 -10.04 -25.00
N ASN A 316 19.04 -8.92 -25.59
CA ASN A 316 19.91 -8.09 -26.41
C ASN A 316 20.99 -7.42 -25.56
N TYR A 317 20.64 -6.96 -24.35
CA TYR A 317 21.60 -6.40 -23.40
C TYR A 317 22.67 -7.42 -22.99
N MET A 318 22.26 -8.68 -22.76
CA MET A 318 23.12 -9.81 -22.40
C MET A 318 24.14 -10.14 -23.47
N ASP A 319 23.78 -10.02 -24.75
CA ASP A 319 24.73 -10.28 -25.84
C ASP A 319 25.94 -9.32 -25.79
N PHE A 320 25.80 -8.11 -25.22
CA PHE A 320 26.89 -7.13 -25.08
C PHE A 320 27.80 -7.35 -23.86
N TYR A 321 27.31 -8.06 -22.85
CA TYR A 321 28.02 -8.26 -21.58
C TYR A 321 28.32 -9.73 -21.28
N GLY A 322 27.95 -10.63 -22.20
CA GLY A 322 28.26 -12.06 -22.18
C GLY A 322 27.10 -12.91 -21.65
N LYS A 323 26.47 -13.65 -22.55
CA LYS A 323 25.71 -14.87 -22.23
C LYS A 323 26.70 -15.96 -21.83
N ASP A 324 26.44 -16.73 -20.78
CA ASP A 324 27.35 -17.76 -20.22
C ASP A 324 28.55 -17.28 -19.37
N TYR A 325 28.59 -16.00 -18.96
CA TYR A 325 29.70 -15.50 -18.15
C TYR A 325 29.59 -15.93 -16.68
N TRP A 326 29.99 -17.17 -16.39
CA TRP A 326 30.24 -17.57 -15.01
C TRP A 326 31.43 -16.78 -14.47
N PHE A 327 31.14 -15.90 -13.51
CA PHE A 327 31.97 -15.57 -12.35
C PHE A 327 33.49 -15.80 -12.62
N TRP A 328 34.18 -14.73 -13.02
CA TRP A 328 35.63 -14.47 -12.91
C TRP A 328 36.58 -14.68 -14.11
N PHE A 329 36.23 -15.30 -15.27
CA PHE A 329 37.31 -15.73 -16.21
C PHE A 329 37.07 -15.73 -17.74
N GLY A 330 36.02 -15.11 -18.29
CA GLY A 330 35.83 -15.03 -19.76
C GLY A 330 36.52 -13.82 -20.40
N GLU A 331 36.66 -13.79 -21.72
CA GLU A 331 36.90 -12.54 -22.45
C GLU A 331 35.53 -11.92 -22.80
N PRO A 332 35.33 -10.60 -22.64
CA PRO A 332 34.08 -9.95 -23.03
C PRO A 332 33.80 -10.13 -24.53
N PRO A 333 32.53 -10.18 -24.95
CA PRO A 333 32.20 -10.31 -26.36
C PRO A 333 32.79 -9.15 -27.17
N THR A 334 33.26 -9.43 -28.39
CA THR A 334 33.94 -8.44 -29.23
C THR A 334 32.99 -7.45 -29.91
N ASP A 335 31.68 -7.70 -29.86
CA ASP A 335 30.65 -6.85 -30.45
C ASP A 335 29.77 -6.28 -29.34
N ARG A 336 30.01 -5.02 -28.98
CA ARG A 336 29.35 -4.29 -27.88
C ARG A 336 28.59 -3.06 -28.35
N ASN A 337 28.45 -2.90 -29.66
CA ASN A 337 27.98 -1.65 -30.26
C ASN A 337 26.46 -1.64 -30.38
N PHE A 338 25.79 -0.80 -29.57
CA PHE A 338 24.34 -0.67 -29.62
C PHE A 338 23.81 -0.26 -30.99
N TYR A 339 24.57 0.47 -31.82
CA TYR A 339 24.10 0.83 -33.17
C TYR A 339 23.95 -0.39 -34.10
N GLU A 340 24.61 -1.51 -33.80
CA GLU A 340 24.50 -2.74 -34.61
C GLU A 340 23.17 -3.45 -34.36
N HIS A 341 22.64 -3.34 -33.14
CA HIS A 341 21.37 -3.95 -32.73
C HIS A 341 20.19 -2.98 -32.80
N TYR A 342 20.44 -1.69 -32.55
CA TYR A 342 19.42 -0.65 -32.45
C TYR A 342 19.63 0.42 -33.53
N PRO A 343 19.14 0.20 -34.76
CA PRO A 343 19.31 1.13 -35.87
C PRO A 343 18.60 2.49 -35.65
N GLY A 344 17.71 2.57 -34.66
CA GLY A 344 17.00 3.80 -34.24
C GLY A 344 17.51 4.42 -32.94
N LEU A 345 18.68 3.99 -32.44
CA LEU A 345 19.24 4.51 -31.19
C LEU A 345 19.43 6.02 -31.27
N THR A 346 18.99 6.70 -30.21
CA THR A 346 19.27 8.12 -30.01
C THR A 346 20.03 8.31 -28.71
N PHE A 347 21.12 9.09 -28.75
CA PHE A 347 21.94 9.37 -27.58
C PHE A 347 21.95 10.87 -27.27
N TRP A 348 21.67 11.21 -26.01
CA TRP A 348 21.77 12.56 -25.49
C TRP A 348 22.92 12.63 -24.48
N GLU A 349 23.97 13.34 -24.85
CA GLU A 349 25.10 13.63 -23.97
C GLU A 349 24.73 14.71 -22.96
N TYR A 350 25.10 14.49 -21.69
CA TYR A 350 25.05 15.54 -20.68
C TYR A 350 26.11 16.58 -20.97
N SER A 351 25.67 17.77 -21.34
CA SER A 351 26.56 18.91 -21.52
C SER A 351 25.99 20.13 -20.82
N SER A 352 26.85 21.07 -20.46
CA SER A 352 26.44 22.34 -19.83
C SER A 352 25.41 23.14 -20.64
N THR A 353 25.18 22.79 -21.91
CA THR A 353 24.26 23.43 -22.84
C THR A 353 23.00 22.64 -23.16
N ASN A 354 22.92 21.35 -22.81
CA ASN A 354 21.78 20.49 -23.14
C ASN A 354 21.39 19.67 -21.90
N ARG A 355 20.43 20.20 -21.12
CA ARG A 355 19.97 19.63 -19.84
C ARG A 355 18.55 19.09 -19.90
N ASP A 356 17.83 19.34 -20.98
CA ASP A 356 16.43 18.98 -21.09
C ASP A 356 16.30 17.78 -22.03
N PHE A 357 15.74 16.71 -21.50
CA PHE A 357 15.40 15.53 -22.25
C PHE A 357 13.93 15.62 -22.68
N ASP A 358 13.70 16.28 -23.82
CA ASP A 358 12.37 16.67 -24.32
C ASP A 358 11.38 15.49 -24.45
N GLU A 359 11.86 14.28 -24.79
CA GLU A 359 11.02 13.10 -25.00
C GLU A 359 10.30 12.65 -23.72
N LEU A 360 10.98 12.73 -22.57
CA LEU A 360 10.38 12.46 -21.26
C LEU A 360 10.07 13.75 -20.47
N ASN A 361 10.36 14.91 -21.05
CA ASN A 361 10.33 16.21 -20.38
C ASN A 361 11.04 16.16 -19.00
N ILE A 362 12.27 15.66 -19.01
CA ILE A 362 13.14 15.54 -17.82
C ILE A 362 14.20 16.62 -17.84
N THR A 363 14.44 17.25 -16.70
CA THR A 363 15.64 18.09 -16.49
C THR A 363 16.74 17.25 -15.85
N VAL A 364 17.97 17.37 -16.34
CA VAL A 364 19.15 16.71 -15.80
C VAL A 364 20.01 17.71 -15.03
N GLU A 365 20.29 17.37 -13.77
CA GLU A 365 21.24 18.11 -12.93
C GLU A 365 22.41 17.21 -12.52
N GLU A 366 23.61 17.77 -12.57
CA GLU A 366 24.84 17.11 -12.10
C GLU A 366 25.34 17.84 -10.87
N ASP A 367 25.67 17.10 -9.81
CA ASP A 367 26.28 17.60 -8.58
C ASP A 367 27.45 16.69 -8.15
N ASP A 368 28.30 17.19 -7.26
CA ASP A 368 29.36 16.42 -6.62
C ASP A 368 28.90 16.01 -5.20
N ASP A 369 28.81 14.71 -4.93
CA ASP A 369 28.57 14.16 -3.59
C ASP A 369 29.82 14.38 -2.72
N PRO A 370 29.69 14.69 -1.41
CA PRO A 370 30.84 14.79 -0.50
C PRO A 370 31.74 13.54 -0.45
N GLY A 371 31.25 12.38 -0.91
CA GLY A 371 32.01 11.14 -1.09
C GLY A 371 32.90 11.10 -2.35
N GLY A 372 32.89 12.13 -3.19
CA GLY A 372 33.67 12.19 -4.44
C GLY A 372 32.99 11.55 -5.65
N PHE A 373 31.70 11.19 -5.54
CA PHE A 373 30.89 10.68 -6.65
C PHE A 373 30.17 11.82 -7.36
N LYS A 374 29.97 11.71 -8.66
CA LYS A 374 28.99 12.55 -9.37
C LYS A 374 27.57 12.07 -9.07
N VAL A 375 26.63 12.99 -8.95
CA VAL A 375 25.21 12.67 -8.80
C VAL A 375 24.46 13.26 -9.99
N VAL A 376 23.88 12.39 -10.81
CA VAL A 376 23.01 12.72 -11.93
C VAL A 376 21.56 12.59 -11.47
N THR A 377 20.89 13.74 -11.32
CA THR A 377 19.47 13.80 -10.93
C THR A 377 18.61 14.03 -12.16
N LEU A 378 17.77 13.05 -12.48
CA LEU A 378 16.74 13.13 -13.51
C LEU A 378 15.46 13.64 -12.84
N THR A 379 15.04 14.87 -13.13
CA THR A 379 13.84 15.48 -12.54
C THR A 379 12.69 15.49 -13.54
N LEU A 380 11.59 14.82 -13.21
CA LEU A 380 10.36 14.92 -14.01
C LEU A 380 9.81 16.37 -13.95
N ASN A 381 9.41 16.92 -15.09
CA ASN A 381 8.76 18.24 -15.18
C ASN A 381 7.26 18.17 -15.53
N SER A 382 6.74 16.96 -15.80
CA SER A 382 5.34 16.71 -16.09
C SER A 382 4.95 15.28 -15.74
N ASP A 383 3.65 15.05 -15.58
CA ASP A 383 3.10 13.71 -15.53
C ASP A 383 3.28 13.02 -16.88
N LEU A 384 3.60 11.73 -16.88
CA LEU A 384 3.87 10.93 -18.07
C LEU A 384 2.75 9.91 -18.28
N TYR A 385 2.39 9.67 -19.53
CA TYR A 385 1.58 8.52 -19.94
C TYR A 385 2.37 7.64 -20.89
N VAL A 386 2.49 6.36 -20.54
CA VAL A 386 3.22 5.35 -21.31
C VAL A 386 2.20 4.37 -21.92
N PRO A 387 1.90 4.43 -23.22
CA PRO A 387 0.90 3.56 -23.84
C PRO A 387 1.38 2.12 -24.09
N GLY A 388 2.66 1.82 -23.83
CA GLY A 388 3.26 0.50 -24.03
C GLY A 388 4.25 0.16 -22.91
N VAL A 389 5.38 -0.46 -23.26
CA VAL A 389 6.44 -0.74 -22.28
C VAL A 389 7.37 0.46 -22.15
N LEU A 390 7.67 0.86 -20.91
CA LEU A 390 8.75 1.79 -20.57
C LEU A 390 9.79 1.08 -19.72
N GLY A 391 11.05 1.13 -20.13
CA GLY A 391 12.19 0.82 -19.28
C GLY A 391 13.04 2.05 -19.04
N LEU A 392 13.39 2.34 -17.80
CA LEU A 392 14.34 3.38 -17.43
C LEU A 392 15.37 2.79 -16.48
N TRP A 393 16.61 2.68 -16.94
CA TRP A 393 17.66 1.89 -16.32
C TRP A 393 18.95 2.68 -16.21
N GLU A 394 19.75 2.35 -15.19
CA GLU A 394 21.16 2.70 -15.23
C GLU A 394 21.90 1.75 -16.19
N THR A 395 23.06 2.14 -16.76
CA THR A 395 23.94 1.23 -17.52
C THR A 395 24.41 0.03 -16.68
N GLN A 396 24.18 0.07 -15.36
CA GLN A 396 24.20 -1.11 -14.52
C GLN A 396 22.82 -1.77 -14.55
N ILE A 397 22.72 -2.95 -15.17
CA ILE A 397 21.48 -3.74 -15.16
C ILE A 397 21.68 -5.00 -14.32
N PRO A 398 20.84 -5.24 -13.31
CA PRO A 398 20.86 -6.48 -12.55
C PRO A 398 20.41 -7.70 -13.37
N CYS A 399 20.82 -8.87 -12.89
CA CYS A 399 20.77 -10.17 -13.59
C CYS A 399 19.37 -10.64 -14.04
N GLN A 400 19.30 -11.24 -15.24
CA GLN A 400 18.15 -12.03 -15.69
C GLN A 400 18.32 -13.49 -15.26
N TRP A 401 17.22 -14.12 -14.80
CA TRP A 401 17.08 -15.57 -14.77
C TRP A 401 16.42 -16.00 -16.08
N SER A 402 16.99 -16.96 -16.81
CA SER A 402 16.28 -17.55 -17.94
C SER A 402 15.30 -18.63 -17.43
N GLU A 403 14.04 -18.54 -17.85
CA GLU A 403 12.95 -19.46 -17.45
C GLU A 403 13.19 -20.91 -17.93
N GLU A 404 14.17 -21.15 -18.81
CA GLU A 404 14.36 -22.42 -19.53
C GLU A 404 15.34 -23.42 -18.88
N ILE A 405 15.82 -23.17 -17.66
CA ILE A 405 16.94 -23.96 -17.12
C ILE A 405 16.44 -25.16 -16.28
N GLU A 406 16.52 -26.37 -16.88
CA GLU A 406 16.32 -27.68 -16.22
C GLU A 406 17.32 -27.98 -15.07
N GLU A 407 18.33 -27.13 -14.86
CA GLU A 407 19.37 -27.26 -13.84
C GLU A 407 19.50 -25.98 -12.97
N PRO A 408 19.06 -25.99 -11.69
CA PRO A 408 18.97 -24.80 -10.81
C PRO A 408 20.31 -24.12 -10.43
N HIS A 409 21.40 -24.46 -11.11
CA HIS A 409 22.73 -23.91 -10.87
C HIS A 409 23.32 -23.14 -12.06
N LYS A 410 22.79 -23.28 -13.27
CA LYS A 410 23.24 -22.43 -14.38
C LYS A 410 22.51 -21.10 -14.25
N MET A 411 23.10 -20.17 -13.52
CA MET A 411 22.69 -18.78 -13.65
C MET A 411 23.35 -18.26 -14.93
N ASP A 412 22.56 -17.74 -15.88
CA ASP A 412 23.09 -16.79 -16.85
C ASP A 412 23.33 -15.49 -16.09
N ALA A 413 24.32 -15.51 -15.19
CA ALA A 413 24.71 -14.36 -14.41
C ALA A 413 25.22 -13.32 -15.39
N ILE A 414 24.36 -12.36 -15.72
CA ILE A 414 24.76 -11.16 -16.44
C ILE A 414 25.89 -10.54 -15.63
N TYR A 415 27.00 -10.27 -16.29
CA TYR A 415 28.08 -9.43 -15.79
C TYR A 415 27.48 -8.33 -14.92
N ASN A 416 27.87 -8.32 -13.65
CA ASN A 416 27.46 -7.33 -12.66
C ASN A 416 28.57 -6.28 -12.63
N PRO A 417 28.55 -5.26 -13.51
CA PRO A 417 29.44 -4.13 -13.30
C PRO A 417 29.08 -3.54 -11.93
N TYR A 418 30.10 -3.16 -11.18
CA TYR A 418 29.92 -2.35 -9.99
C TYR A 418 28.99 -1.16 -10.32
N TYR A 419 28.27 -0.64 -9.32
CA TYR A 419 27.64 0.69 -9.40
C TYR A 419 28.57 1.62 -10.16
N MET A 420 28.04 2.51 -11.02
CA MET A 420 28.88 3.49 -11.71
C MET A 420 29.94 4.01 -10.73
N TRP A 421 31.20 3.62 -10.91
CA TRP A 421 32.16 3.59 -9.78
C TRP A 421 32.43 5.00 -9.22
N ASP A 422 32.07 5.99 -10.00
CA ASP A 422 32.35 7.40 -9.89
C ASP A 422 31.07 8.25 -10.02
N ALA A 423 29.89 7.65 -10.22
CA ALA A 423 28.63 8.37 -10.42
C ALA A 423 27.39 7.66 -9.84
N LYS A 424 26.34 8.42 -9.57
CA LYS A 424 25.05 7.95 -9.05
C LYS A 424 23.94 8.52 -9.90
N VAL A 425 22.97 7.72 -10.33
CA VAL A 425 21.78 8.23 -11.01
C VAL A 425 20.59 8.11 -10.07
N GLN A 426 19.71 9.11 -10.11
CA GLN A 426 18.49 9.11 -9.33
C GLN A 426 17.36 9.78 -10.10
N LEU A 427 16.15 9.24 -9.95
CA LEU A 427 14.93 9.78 -10.54
C LEU A 427 14.15 10.57 -9.50
N ASN A 428 14.20 11.90 -9.59
CA ASN A 428 13.35 12.77 -8.79
C ASN A 428 11.96 12.86 -9.39
N MET A 429 11.00 12.30 -8.66
CA MET A 429 9.60 12.27 -9.07
C MET A 429 8.96 13.67 -9.06
N ASN A 430 9.47 14.62 -8.26
CA ASN A 430 9.09 16.05 -8.29
C ASN A 430 7.57 16.36 -8.29
N ASN A 431 6.80 15.61 -7.51
CA ASN A 431 5.33 15.63 -7.44
C ASN A 431 4.60 15.22 -8.72
N HIS A 432 5.30 14.58 -9.65
CA HIS A 432 4.75 14.06 -10.90
C HIS A 432 4.42 12.57 -10.82
N ILE A 433 3.62 12.14 -11.79
CA ILE A 433 3.05 10.80 -11.84
C ILE A 433 3.38 10.14 -13.16
N ILE A 434 3.83 8.90 -13.11
CA ILE A 434 3.99 8.04 -14.28
C ILE A 434 2.77 7.12 -14.36
N TYR A 435 1.94 7.33 -15.38
CA TYR A 435 0.86 6.42 -15.77
C TYR A 435 1.36 5.52 -16.89
N GLY A 436 1.05 4.23 -16.89
CA GLY A 436 1.49 3.37 -17.97
C GLY A 436 0.75 2.06 -18.12
N GLU A 437 1.10 1.31 -19.17
CA GLU A 437 0.73 -0.09 -19.27
C GLU A 437 1.66 -0.92 -18.38
N LYS A 438 2.95 -0.98 -18.76
CA LYS A 438 4.00 -1.72 -18.06
C LYS A 438 5.24 -0.85 -17.91
N VAL A 439 5.75 -0.71 -16.68
CA VAL A 439 6.83 0.22 -16.37
C VAL A 439 7.91 -0.47 -15.54
N TYR A 440 9.16 -0.28 -15.97
CA TYR A 440 10.36 -0.71 -15.27
C TYR A 440 11.23 0.49 -14.94
N ILE A 441 11.39 0.80 -13.66
CA ILE A 441 12.23 1.88 -13.15
C ILE A 441 13.41 1.28 -12.38
N GLY A 442 14.46 0.92 -13.11
CA GLY A 442 15.71 0.44 -12.55
C GLY A 442 16.60 1.54 -11.95
N ILE A 443 16.22 2.80 -12.08
CA ILE A 443 16.90 3.95 -11.45
C ILE A 443 16.26 4.22 -10.08
N PRO A 444 17.04 4.33 -8.99
CA PRO A 444 16.49 4.65 -7.68
C PRO A 444 15.69 5.96 -7.68
N THR A 445 14.47 5.89 -7.17
CA THR A 445 13.59 7.06 -7.06
C THR A 445 13.92 7.92 -5.83
N ILE A 446 13.64 9.23 -5.93
CA ILE A 446 13.67 10.19 -4.82
C ILE A 446 12.49 11.17 -4.92
N GLY A 447 12.27 11.94 -3.85
CA GLY A 447 11.25 12.97 -3.83
C GLY A 447 9.85 12.38 -3.68
N LYS A 448 8.84 13.09 -4.17
CA LYS A 448 7.43 12.72 -4.02
C LYS A 448 6.79 12.44 -5.38
N GLY A 449 5.94 11.42 -5.50
CA GLY A 449 5.19 11.16 -6.73
C GLY A 449 4.36 9.89 -6.70
N ALA A 450 3.99 9.40 -7.88
CA ALA A 450 3.32 8.10 -8.02
C ALA A 450 3.69 7.35 -9.32
N ILE A 451 3.57 6.03 -9.28
CA ILE A 451 3.66 5.16 -10.46
C ILE A 451 2.38 4.32 -10.52
N ILE A 452 1.66 4.38 -11.64
CA ILE A 452 0.32 3.81 -11.78
C ILE A 452 0.27 3.03 -13.10
N THR A 453 0.20 1.71 -13.02
CA THR A 453 0.27 0.82 -14.18
C THR A 453 -0.93 -0.12 -14.23
N ASN A 454 -1.46 -0.43 -15.41
CA ASN A 454 -2.50 -1.46 -15.51
C ASN A 454 -1.95 -2.89 -15.49
N GLN A 455 -0.67 -3.06 -15.83
CA GLN A 455 0.10 -4.30 -15.71
C GLN A 455 1.13 -4.16 -14.58
N THR A 456 2.03 -5.13 -14.51
CA THR A 456 3.10 -5.18 -13.51
C THR A 456 4.02 -3.96 -13.57
N VAL A 457 4.39 -3.45 -12.39
CA VAL A 457 5.41 -2.40 -12.21
C VAL A 457 6.60 -2.96 -11.46
N ASP A 458 7.78 -2.64 -11.97
CA ASP A 458 9.07 -2.92 -11.37
C ASP A 458 9.74 -1.60 -11.04
N PHE A 459 10.15 -1.39 -9.79
CA PHE A 459 10.88 -0.17 -9.43
C PHE A 459 11.93 -0.40 -8.34
N THR A 460 12.99 0.41 -8.37
CA THR A 460 14.08 0.36 -7.40
C THR A 460 14.02 1.52 -6.39
N ILE A 461 14.36 1.23 -5.14
CA ILE A 461 14.56 2.22 -4.07
C ILE A 461 15.95 2.09 -3.44
N SER A 462 16.59 3.24 -3.20
CA SER A 462 17.87 3.32 -2.47
C SER A 462 17.93 4.50 -1.49
N TYR A 463 16.88 5.31 -1.46
CA TYR A 463 16.82 6.59 -0.80
C TYR A 463 15.44 6.84 -0.19
N ASP A 464 15.35 7.87 0.63
CA ASP A 464 14.08 8.35 1.16
C ASP A 464 13.18 8.89 0.04
N THR A 465 11.99 8.30 -0.08
CA THR A 465 11.06 8.57 -1.17
C THR A 465 9.62 8.53 -0.70
N ASP A 466 8.83 9.53 -1.10
CA ASP A 466 7.39 9.61 -0.87
C ASP A 466 6.63 9.10 -2.12
N LEU A 467 6.52 7.78 -2.27
CA LEU A 467 6.00 7.16 -3.50
C LEU A 467 4.71 6.39 -3.28
N THR A 468 3.70 6.67 -4.10
CA THR A 468 2.49 5.82 -4.22
C THR A 468 2.57 4.96 -5.46
N VAL A 469 2.50 3.65 -5.32
CA VAL A 469 2.60 2.69 -6.42
C VAL A 469 1.32 1.89 -6.51
N LEU A 470 0.63 1.96 -7.66
CA LEU A 470 -0.61 1.23 -7.91
C LEU A 470 -0.47 0.39 -9.17
N SER A 471 -0.78 -0.91 -9.08
CA SER A 471 -0.73 -1.83 -10.20
C SER A 471 -2.06 -2.56 -10.39
N GLY A 472 -2.50 -2.69 -11.64
CA GLY A 472 -3.60 -3.55 -12.06
C GLY A 472 -3.23 -5.03 -12.14
N GLU A 473 -1.94 -5.36 -12.00
CA GLU A 473 -1.38 -6.70 -11.78
C GLU A 473 -0.49 -6.65 -10.54
N SER A 474 0.83 -6.91 -10.68
CA SER A 474 1.77 -7.03 -9.57
C SER A 474 2.60 -5.77 -9.36
N VAL A 475 3.13 -5.60 -8.15
CA VAL A 475 4.16 -4.61 -7.82
C VAL A 475 5.41 -5.34 -7.37
N ARG A 476 6.56 -5.05 -7.98
CA ARG A 476 7.83 -5.68 -7.64
C ARG A 476 8.86 -4.61 -7.33
N MET A 477 9.19 -4.49 -6.05
CA MET A 477 10.11 -3.49 -5.54
C MET A 477 11.47 -4.12 -5.28
N ALA A 478 12.50 -3.57 -5.93
CA ALA A 478 13.89 -3.83 -5.61
C ALA A 478 14.38 -2.78 -4.61
N TYR A 479 15.17 -3.16 -3.61
CA TYR A 479 15.92 -2.22 -2.80
C TYR A 479 17.43 -2.47 -2.95
N GLN A 480 18.19 -1.39 -2.96
CA GLN A 480 19.64 -1.42 -3.18
C GLN A 480 20.33 -0.56 -2.12
N THR A 481 21.27 -1.18 -1.39
CA THR A 481 22.29 -0.44 -0.62
C THR A 481 23.23 0.26 -1.59
N ARG A 482 23.60 1.51 -1.33
CA ARG A 482 24.77 2.08 -2.01
C ARG A 482 25.98 2.02 -1.10
N GLU A 483 27.09 1.48 -1.62
CA GLU A 483 28.39 1.58 -0.96
C GLU A 483 28.66 3.06 -0.60
N TYR A 484 29.14 3.28 0.63
CA TYR A 484 29.46 4.60 1.17
C TYR A 484 28.27 5.56 1.39
N ASN A 485 27.02 5.08 1.39
CA ASN A 485 25.93 5.86 1.95
C ASN A 485 26.09 5.94 3.49
N PRO A 486 26.37 7.12 4.09
CA PRO A 486 26.48 7.24 5.53
C PRO A 486 25.13 7.05 6.24
N ASN A 487 24.02 7.07 5.49
CA ASN A 487 22.68 6.83 5.98
C ASN A 487 22.30 5.36 5.75
N PRO A 488 22.25 4.53 6.81
CA PRO A 488 21.83 3.13 6.67
C PRO A 488 20.32 3.00 6.46
N TYR A 489 19.53 4.08 6.47
CA TYR A 489 18.07 4.01 6.41
C TYR A 489 17.56 4.32 5.00
N ILE A 490 16.68 3.45 4.48
CA ILE A 490 15.88 3.68 3.26
C ILE A 490 14.42 3.84 3.69
N ASN A 491 13.84 5.03 3.56
CA ASN A 491 12.43 5.28 3.90
C ASN A 491 11.55 5.35 2.65
N LEU A 492 10.61 4.42 2.51
CA LEU A 492 9.51 4.53 1.57
C LEU A 492 8.24 5.01 2.31
N ASN A 493 7.79 6.23 2.02
CA ASN A 493 6.57 6.79 2.60
C ASN A 493 5.44 6.79 1.56
N GLY A 494 4.50 5.84 1.65
CA GLY A 494 3.38 5.81 0.73
C GLY A 494 2.57 4.53 0.73
N ILE A 495 1.83 4.36 -0.36
CA ILE A 495 0.91 3.23 -0.55
C ILE A 495 1.46 2.36 -1.67
N ILE A 496 1.56 1.06 -1.42
CA ILE A 496 1.75 0.05 -2.46
C ILE A 496 0.44 -0.72 -2.59
N TYR A 497 -0.14 -0.69 -3.78
CA TYR A 497 -1.31 -1.49 -4.12
C TYR A 497 -1.01 -2.32 -5.35
N ALA A 498 -1.27 -3.61 -5.25
CA ALA A 498 -1.30 -4.52 -6.39
C ALA A 498 -2.67 -5.17 -6.45
N LYS A 499 -3.15 -5.43 -7.65
CA LYS A 499 -4.27 -6.35 -7.80
C LYS A 499 -3.78 -7.77 -7.51
N ASP A 500 -2.70 -8.18 -8.15
CA ASP A 500 -2.08 -9.50 -8.08
C ASP A 500 -1.01 -9.53 -6.96
N ASP A 501 0.28 -9.61 -7.25
CA ASP A 501 1.30 -9.87 -6.22
C ASP A 501 2.03 -8.61 -5.76
N ILE A 502 2.61 -8.63 -4.55
CA ILE A 502 3.59 -7.63 -4.12
C ILE A 502 4.89 -8.34 -3.71
N ALA A 503 5.97 -8.02 -4.41
CA ALA A 503 7.32 -8.51 -4.09
C ALA A 503 8.18 -7.36 -3.54
N ILE A 504 8.91 -7.62 -2.46
CA ILE A 504 9.95 -6.74 -1.94
C ILE A 504 11.23 -7.55 -1.80
N GLN A 505 12.26 -7.13 -2.54
CA GLN A 505 13.44 -7.96 -2.80
C GLN A 505 14.72 -7.12 -2.80
N ALA A 506 15.82 -7.71 -2.34
CA ALA A 506 17.14 -7.11 -2.46
C ALA A 506 17.64 -7.18 -3.90
N MET A 507 18.32 -6.12 -4.33
CA MET A 507 18.97 -6.06 -5.65
C MET A 507 20.39 -6.63 -5.65
N ASP A 508 21.11 -6.62 -4.51
CA ASP A 508 22.56 -6.93 -4.44
C ASP A 508 22.87 -8.34 -3.88
N ILE A 509 23.93 -8.95 -4.43
CA ILE A 509 24.49 -10.27 -4.08
C ILE A 509 25.73 -10.16 -3.19
N TRP A 510 26.33 -8.96 -3.09
CA TRP A 510 27.66 -8.72 -2.53
C TRP A 510 27.69 -7.96 -1.21
N GLY A 511 26.61 -8.03 -0.42
CA GLY A 511 26.58 -7.57 0.98
C GLY A 511 27.60 -8.25 1.92
N TRP A 512 28.58 -8.99 1.40
CA TRP A 512 29.61 -9.70 2.14
C TRP A 512 30.61 -8.76 2.85
N TRP A 513 30.60 -7.46 2.54
CA TRP A 513 31.61 -6.50 3.03
C TRP A 513 31.04 -5.14 3.51
N GLY A 514 29.72 -4.99 3.70
CA GLY A 514 29.09 -3.70 4.03
C GLY A 514 28.03 -3.75 5.14
N ASP A 515 27.65 -2.57 5.64
CA ASP A 515 26.54 -2.38 6.58
C ASP A 515 25.20 -2.62 5.86
N TYR A 516 24.39 -3.56 6.36
CA TYR A 516 23.05 -3.82 5.84
C TYR A 516 22.11 -2.66 6.18
N PRO A 517 21.33 -2.13 5.20
CA PRO A 517 20.49 -0.99 5.44
C PRO A 517 19.32 -1.43 6.32
N SER A 518 18.66 -0.46 6.94
CA SER A 518 17.35 -0.62 7.52
C SER A 518 16.32 -0.08 6.53
N LEU A 519 15.38 -0.93 6.11
CA LEU A 519 14.30 -0.57 5.20
C LEU A 519 13.05 -0.20 6.01
N ASN A 520 12.61 1.03 5.90
CA ASN A 520 11.42 1.56 6.57
C ASN A 520 10.31 1.80 5.53
N ILE A 521 9.19 1.11 5.67
CA ILE A 521 8.00 1.31 4.83
C ILE A 521 6.91 1.94 5.70
N ASN A 522 6.63 3.21 5.47
CA ASN A 522 5.63 3.98 6.18
C ASN A 522 4.39 4.14 5.29
N GLY A 523 3.29 3.49 5.66
CA GLY A 523 2.02 3.59 4.97
C GLY A 523 1.26 2.28 4.94
N SER A 524 0.89 1.80 3.75
CA SER A 524 0.12 0.55 3.61
C SER A 524 0.47 -0.20 2.33
N MET A 525 0.56 -1.52 2.46
CA MET A 525 0.77 -2.44 1.34
C MET A 525 -0.40 -3.40 1.25
N VAL A 526 -1.05 -3.43 0.09
CA VAL A 526 -2.32 -4.13 -0.09
C VAL A 526 -2.40 -4.87 -1.42
N CYS A 527 -2.73 -6.16 -1.34
CA CYS A 527 -2.97 -7.06 -2.46
C CYS A 527 -4.44 -7.49 -2.47
N SER A 528 -5.16 -7.33 -3.59
CA SER A 528 -6.62 -7.53 -3.64
C SER A 528 -7.12 -8.78 -4.38
N ASP A 529 -6.26 -9.57 -5.00
CA ASP A 529 -6.63 -10.83 -5.66
C ASP A 529 -6.30 -12.04 -4.77
N ALA A 530 -7.16 -13.04 -4.84
CA ALA A 530 -7.05 -14.30 -4.11
C ALA A 530 -6.62 -15.47 -4.99
N ASN A 531 -6.38 -15.28 -6.30
CA ASN A 531 -6.14 -16.38 -7.26
C ASN A 531 -5.01 -16.09 -8.27
N THR A 532 -3.76 -16.19 -7.84
CA THR A 532 -2.58 -15.89 -8.65
C THR A 532 -1.60 -17.06 -8.52
N ALA A 533 -1.60 -17.92 -9.54
CA ALA A 533 -0.88 -19.19 -9.54
C ALA A 533 0.58 -19.07 -10.01
N ASN A 534 1.10 -17.85 -10.23
CA ASN A 534 2.37 -17.64 -10.93
C ASN A 534 3.10 -16.41 -10.41
N PHE A 535 3.49 -16.43 -9.13
CA PHE A 535 4.39 -15.41 -8.61
C PHE A 535 5.67 -15.34 -9.47
N GLN A 536 6.04 -14.13 -9.90
CA GLN A 536 7.28 -13.88 -10.63
C GLN A 536 8.14 -12.87 -9.86
N PRO A 537 9.40 -13.19 -9.55
CA PRO A 537 10.30 -12.19 -8.96
C PRO A 537 10.49 -11.01 -9.91
N SER A 538 10.93 -9.87 -9.37
CA SER A 538 11.39 -8.79 -10.24
C SER A 538 12.58 -9.31 -11.04
N PRO A 539 12.62 -9.07 -12.36
CA PRO A 539 13.84 -9.32 -13.11
C PRO A 539 14.97 -8.35 -12.74
N MET A 540 14.68 -7.35 -11.89
CA MET A 540 15.70 -6.47 -11.33
C MET A 540 16.43 -7.07 -10.15
N CYS A 541 15.89 -8.14 -9.57
CA CYS A 541 16.39 -8.67 -8.31
C CYS A 541 17.14 -9.96 -8.53
N TRP A 542 18.00 -10.30 -7.58
CA TRP A 542 18.68 -11.58 -7.63
C TRP A 542 17.66 -12.73 -7.46
N PRO A 543 17.53 -13.65 -8.44
CA PRO A 543 16.44 -14.62 -8.51
C PRO A 543 16.58 -15.78 -7.53
N MET A 544 17.76 -16.02 -6.96
CA MET A 544 18.02 -17.26 -6.19
C MET A 544 17.10 -17.45 -4.98
N GLN A 545 16.45 -16.42 -4.47
CA GLN A 545 16.11 -16.40 -3.05
C GLN A 545 14.63 -16.64 -2.71
N ILE A 546 13.72 -16.42 -3.66
CA ILE A 546 12.29 -16.76 -3.47
C ILE A 546 12.01 -18.23 -3.82
N TYR A 547 12.78 -18.81 -4.74
CA TYR A 547 12.58 -20.19 -5.22
C TYR A 547 13.08 -21.29 -4.27
N TYR A 548 13.95 -20.98 -3.30
CA TYR A 548 14.49 -22.00 -2.38
C TYR A 548 13.57 -22.36 -1.21
N SER A 549 12.43 -21.72 -1.07
CA SER A 549 11.45 -22.15 -0.07
C SER A 549 10.53 -23.20 -0.69
N PRO A 550 10.34 -24.39 -0.09
CA PRO A 550 9.28 -25.34 -0.43
C PRO A 550 8.09 -25.22 0.54
N PRO A 551 6.82 -25.19 0.07
CA PRO A 551 6.34 -25.49 -1.27
C PRO A 551 5.78 -24.23 -1.97
N TYR A 552 6.64 -23.40 -2.58
CA TYR A 552 6.26 -22.03 -2.97
C TYR A 552 6.01 -21.82 -4.48
N ASN A 553 5.83 -22.91 -5.24
CA ASN A 553 5.54 -22.85 -6.68
C ASN A 553 4.05 -22.68 -7.02
N GLU A 554 3.14 -22.50 -6.06
CA GLU A 554 1.71 -22.66 -6.36
C GLU A 554 0.73 -21.58 -5.86
N ASN A 555 1.10 -20.56 -5.07
CA ASN A 555 0.07 -19.66 -4.54
C ASN A 555 0.49 -18.21 -4.21
N ASN A 556 -0.44 -17.30 -4.51
CA ASN A 556 -0.55 -15.84 -4.32
C ASN A 556 0.37 -15.24 -3.24
N PHE A 557 1.13 -14.21 -3.60
CA PHE A 557 2.34 -13.88 -2.86
C PHE A 557 2.44 -12.38 -2.58
N PHE A 558 2.23 -12.04 -1.32
CA PHE A 558 3.00 -10.94 -0.73
C PHE A 558 4.26 -11.55 -0.13
N ALA A 559 5.46 -11.20 -0.61
CA ALA A 559 6.66 -11.42 0.18
C ALA A 559 7.43 -10.15 0.42
N VAL A 560 7.81 -10.01 1.68
CA VAL A 560 9.05 -9.32 1.98
C VAL A 560 10.12 -10.38 2.19
N ALA A 561 11.09 -10.37 1.30
CA ALA A 561 12.32 -11.13 1.42
C ALA A 561 13.37 -10.18 2.01
N ASP A 562 13.54 -10.23 3.34
CA ASP A 562 14.55 -9.49 4.08
C ASP A 562 15.91 -10.19 3.91
N PHE A 563 16.53 -9.97 2.76
CA PHE A 563 17.87 -10.41 2.43
C PHE A 563 18.79 -9.20 2.52
N TYR A 564 19.84 -9.29 3.33
CA TYR A 564 20.81 -8.21 3.47
C TYR A 564 20.20 -6.88 3.95
N VAL A 565 19.11 -6.92 4.72
CA VAL A 565 18.58 -5.78 5.50
C VAL A 565 18.81 -6.08 6.98
N SER A 566 19.31 -5.11 7.74
CA SER A 566 19.48 -5.27 9.19
C SER A 566 18.14 -5.18 9.92
N GLU A 567 17.30 -4.24 9.48
CA GLU A 567 15.96 -4.04 10.01
C GLU A 567 14.94 -3.73 8.92
N LEU A 568 13.86 -4.50 8.86
CA LEU A 568 12.67 -4.16 8.08
C LEU A 568 11.59 -3.58 9.02
N ASN A 569 11.30 -2.29 8.91
CA ASN A 569 10.25 -1.64 9.70
C ASN A 569 9.05 -1.29 8.82
N ILE A 570 7.88 -1.84 9.11
CA ILE A 570 6.64 -1.51 8.41
C ILE A 570 5.70 -0.79 9.38
N THR A 571 5.43 0.49 9.14
CA THR A 571 4.64 1.34 10.03
C THR A 571 3.35 1.77 9.36
N HIS A 572 2.21 1.58 10.03
CA HIS A 572 0.94 2.06 9.52
C HIS A 572 0.80 3.58 9.69
N THR A 573 0.94 4.33 8.59
CA THR A 573 0.78 5.79 8.58
C THR A 573 -0.30 6.23 7.58
N ASP A 574 -0.57 7.53 7.49
CA ASP A 574 -1.44 8.10 6.45
C ASP A 574 -0.63 8.56 5.21
N ASP A 575 0.63 8.13 5.08
CA ASP A 575 1.51 8.50 3.96
C ASP A 575 0.95 7.93 2.65
N GLY A 576 1.11 8.68 1.55
CA GLY A 576 0.54 8.35 0.24
C GLY A 576 -0.97 8.55 0.10
N LEU A 577 -1.74 8.64 1.19
CA LEU A 577 -3.21 8.73 1.12
C LEU A 577 -3.71 10.04 0.49
N ASP A 578 -2.95 11.14 0.61
CA ASP A 578 -3.27 12.39 -0.10
C ASP A 578 -3.03 12.28 -1.60
N THR A 579 -1.95 11.60 -2.00
CA THR A 579 -1.66 11.28 -3.40
C THR A 579 -2.77 10.40 -3.98
N LEU A 580 -3.14 9.32 -3.27
CA LEU A 580 -4.23 8.43 -3.67
C LEU A 580 -5.59 9.16 -3.77
N ALA A 581 -5.87 10.07 -2.83
CA ALA A 581 -7.06 10.90 -2.87
C ALA A 581 -7.10 11.83 -4.10
N SER A 582 -5.96 12.46 -4.41
CA SER A 582 -5.82 13.36 -5.55
C SER A 582 -6.07 12.63 -6.88
N ILE A 583 -5.40 11.50 -7.11
CA ILE A 583 -5.48 10.76 -8.39
C ILE A 583 -6.85 10.12 -8.62
N ARG A 584 -7.51 9.62 -7.58
CA ARG A 584 -8.86 9.02 -7.69
C ARG A 584 -9.95 10.09 -7.80
N GLY A 585 -9.78 11.23 -7.11
CA GLY A 585 -10.87 12.18 -6.91
C GLY A 585 -12.05 11.51 -6.20
N SER A 586 -13.25 11.51 -6.80
CA SER A 586 -14.47 10.91 -6.25
C SER A 586 -14.66 9.41 -6.53
N GLY A 587 -13.73 8.75 -7.24
CA GLY A 587 -13.81 7.35 -7.65
C GLY A 587 -13.56 6.35 -6.52
N PHE A 588 -14.11 6.56 -5.33
CA PHE A 588 -13.98 5.67 -4.17
C PHE A 588 -15.34 5.24 -3.62
N LYS A 589 -15.38 4.04 -3.06
CA LYS A 589 -16.53 3.54 -2.30
C LYS A 589 -16.41 3.98 -0.84
N ILE A 590 -17.53 3.97 -0.12
CA ILE A 590 -17.57 4.26 1.32
C ILE A 590 -18.09 3.07 2.11
N ARG A 591 -17.59 2.91 3.33
CA ARG A 591 -18.03 1.91 4.31
C ARG A 591 -18.39 2.56 5.63
N ARG A 592 -19.27 1.91 6.38
CA ARG A 592 -19.58 2.30 7.76
C ARG A 592 -18.43 1.86 8.67
N GLY A 593 -17.76 2.82 9.31
CA GLY A 593 -16.72 2.56 10.30
C GLY A 593 -17.32 2.18 11.65
N PHE A 594 -18.21 3.01 12.19
CA PHE A 594 -18.98 2.68 13.39
C PHE A 594 -20.32 3.42 13.41
N CYS A 595 -21.21 2.97 14.28
CA CYS A 595 -22.49 3.62 14.56
C CYS A 595 -22.83 3.46 16.04
N GLU A 596 -23.16 4.56 16.72
CA GLU A 596 -23.44 4.58 18.16
C GLU A 596 -24.62 5.50 18.50
N ILE A 597 -25.27 5.23 19.64
CA ILE A 597 -26.30 6.10 20.21
C ILE A 597 -25.62 7.13 21.10
N ILE A 598 -25.89 8.41 20.87
CA ILE A 598 -25.31 9.53 21.65
C ILE A 598 -26.37 10.20 22.53
N LYS A 599 -25.94 10.82 23.64
CA LYS A 599 -26.82 11.39 24.68
C LYS A 599 -26.75 12.91 24.78
#